data_AF-A0A6I3N1G0-F1
#
_entry.id   AF-A0A6I3N1G0-F1
#
_cell.length_a   1.000
_cell.length_b   1.000
_cell.length_c   1.000
_cell.angle_alpha   90.00
_cell.angle_beta   90.00
_cell.angle_gamma   90.00
#
_symmetry.space_group_name_H-M   'P 1'
#
loop_
_entity.id
_entity.type
_entity.pdbx_description
1 polymer ?
#
loop_
_entity_poly.entity_id
_entity_poly.type
_entity_poly.pdbx_seq_one_letter_code
_entity_poly.pdbx_strand_id
1 'polypeptide(L)'
;MASSWEQLSQGVRLPYSPDLVVPELHEIALEVPQPEPVGDVEAAVTQAVKVRFASFDLKGKTVAVGAGSRGLTGRVETLRGAIAGLRELGALPFVVPAMGSHAGGTAEGQKKLLATLGVTEESIGCDIRSSMKTLEVARTAAGTPVYLDEHAAGAHYILPVNRVKPHTCFKGPIESGCTKMAVVGFGKQPGAALIHSCGPEQMALRLLDGITALRATGRLLGGVATVESCAGAVVRVQALSSDEVGGGAERDLTAYARSLVPQLPFTDIDVLIVERGGKDISGTTIDPNVSGRFWVHGLDDFPHPPATIVLLSITEASGGNVLGVGLADFIPASVANAIDWEKTYLNCFTAGPSGVRRSRLPMVLPDEESCIKAALSMCGKAIHEEKRVVRIRSTLHLETCWVSDAVLARR
;
A
#
# COMPACT_ATOMS: atom_id res chain seq x y z
N MET A 1 -30.65 -26.41 -12.10
CA MET A 1 -30.42 -25.04 -11.60
C MET A 1 -28.93 -24.81 -11.58
N ALA A 2 -28.44 -23.67 -12.07
CA ALA A 2 -27.03 -23.32 -11.94
C ALA A 2 -26.65 -23.33 -10.46
N SER A 3 -25.44 -23.81 -10.14
CA SER A 3 -24.93 -23.73 -8.77
C SER A 3 -24.81 -22.26 -8.33
N SER A 4 -24.81 -22.01 -7.02
CA SER A 4 -24.62 -20.65 -6.49
C SER A 4 -23.34 -19.99 -7.00
N TRP A 5 -22.29 -20.78 -7.25
CA TRP A 5 -21.05 -20.29 -7.82
C TRP A 5 -21.15 -19.98 -9.32
N GLU A 6 -21.86 -20.81 -10.09
CA GLU A 6 -22.12 -20.53 -11.52
C GLU A 6 -22.94 -19.26 -11.72
N GLN A 7 -23.87 -18.96 -10.81
CA GLN A 7 -24.61 -17.69 -10.83
C GLN A 7 -23.67 -16.49 -10.61
N LEU A 8 -22.76 -16.57 -9.63
CA LEU A 8 -21.79 -15.51 -9.37
C LEU A 8 -20.77 -15.37 -10.50
N SER A 9 -20.30 -16.47 -11.09
CA SER A 9 -19.30 -16.42 -12.17
C SER A 9 -19.82 -15.81 -13.46
N GLN A 10 -21.16 -15.80 -13.65
CA GLN A 10 -21.84 -15.11 -14.75
C GLN A 10 -22.36 -13.71 -14.36
N GLY A 11 -22.37 -13.40 -13.07
CA GLY A 11 -23.00 -12.22 -12.50
C GLY A 11 -24.51 -12.34 -12.41
N VAL A 12 -25.08 -11.76 -11.35
CA VAL A 12 -26.53 -11.79 -11.09
C VAL A 12 -27.21 -10.63 -11.80
N ARG A 13 -28.19 -10.92 -12.67
CA ARG A 13 -29.01 -9.88 -13.31
C ARG A 13 -30.03 -9.35 -12.32
N LEU A 14 -30.04 -8.03 -12.12
CA LEU A 14 -31.00 -7.34 -11.27
C LEU A 14 -32.07 -6.63 -12.13
N PRO A 15 -33.30 -6.47 -11.61
CA PRO A 15 -34.34 -5.71 -12.31
C PRO A 15 -34.09 -4.21 -12.14
N TYR A 16 -33.75 -3.52 -13.23
CA TYR A 16 -33.66 -2.06 -13.26
C TYR A 16 -34.92 -1.46 -13.88
N SER A 17 -35.33 -0.29 -13.39
CA SER A 17 -36.40 0.46 -14.06
C SER A 17 -35.93 0.92 -15.45
N PRO A 18 -36.81 0.87 -16.48
CA PRO A 18 -36.49 1.40 -17.80
C PRO A 18 -36.24 2.92 -17.79
N ASP A 19 -36.73 3.63 -16.77
CA ASP A 19 -36.54 5.09 -16.64
C ASP A 19 -35.18 5.46 -16.02
N LEU A 20 -34.37 4.48 -15.62
CA LEU A 20 -33.07 4.73 -15.03
C LEU A 20 -32.07 5.10 -16.13
N VAL A 21 -31.63 6.36 -16.11
CA VAL A 21 -30.63 6.87 -17.04
C VAL A 21 -29.27 6.94 -16.36
N VAL A 22 -28.25 6.41 -17.04
CA VAL A 22 -26.84 6.65 -16.67
C VAL A 22 -26.49 8.06 -17.18
N PRO A 23 -26.09 9.00 -16.31
CA PRO A 23 -25.79 10.36 -16.74
C PRO A 23 -24.58 10.39 -17.67
N GLU A 24 -24.57 11.36 -18.59
CA GLU A 24 -23.36 11.71 -19.33
C GLU A 24 -22.28 12.19 -18.35
N LEU A 25 -21.02 11.87 -18.63
CA LEU A 25 -19.89 12.27 -17.80
C LEU A 25 -18.91 13.11 -18.63
N HIS A 26 -18.46 14.20 -18.04
CA HIS A 26 -17.54 15.15 -18.66
C HIS A 26 -16.16 15.03 -18.02
N GLU A 27 -15.13 14.93 -18.85
CA GLU A 27 -13.75 14.91 -18.38
C GLU A 27 -13.35 16.27 -17.81
N ILE A 28 -12.73 16.27 -16.64
CA ILE A 28 -12.14 17.45 -16.03
C ILE A 28 -10.74 17.13 -15.50
N ALA A 29 -9.87 18.13 -15.54
CA ALA A 29 -8.59 18.09 -14.85
C ALA A 29 -8.79 18.41 -13.36
N LEU A 30 -8.08 17.67 -12.51
CA LEU A 30 -7.98 17.92 -11.09
C LEU A 30 -6.66 18.62 -10.78
N GLU A 31 -6.70 19.57 -9.86
CA GLU A 31 -5.49 20.20 -9.34
C GLU A 31 -4.85 19.25 -8.33
N VAL A 32 -3.72 18.66 -8.73
CA VAL A 32 -2.95 17.73 -7.89
C VAL A 32 -1.54 18.28 -7.63
N PRO A 33 -0.94 18.00 -6.47
CA PRO A 33 0.44 18.39 -6.20
C PRO A 33 1.41 17.79 -7.22
N GLN A 34 2.19 18.64 -7.89
CA GLN A 34 3.22 18.24 -8.87
C GLN A 34 4.62 18.70 -8.44
N PRO A 35 5.19 18.15 -7.37
CA PRO A 35 6.58 18.44 -7.00
C PRO A 35 7.55 17.91 -8.06
N GLU A 36 8.70 18.58 -8.18
CA GLU A 36 9.75 18.22 -9.14
C GLU A 36 10.30 16.81 -8.86
N PRO A 37 10.36 15.92 -9.88
CA PRO A 37 10.98 14.61 -9.74
C PRO A 37 12.47 14.69 -9.44
N VAL A 38 12.96 13.72 -8.65
CA VAL A 38 14.39 13.44 -8.53
C VAL A 38 14.87 12.86 -9.87
N GLY A 39 15.80 13.56 -10.53
CA GLY A 39 16.29 13.18 -11.86
C GLY A 39 16.96 11.80 -11.89
N ASP A 40 18.05 11.61 -11.12
CA ASP A 40 18.74 10.32 -10.97
C ASP A 40 18.53 9.78 -9.55
N VAL A 41 17.57 8.87 -9.42
CA VAL A 41 17.22 8.26 -8.13
C VAL A 41 18.36 7.42 -7.56
N GLU A 42 19.08 6.67 -8.40
CA GLU A 42 20.17 5.80 -7.95
C GLU A 42 21.30 6.64 -7.36
N ALA A 43 21.77 7.65 -8.12
CA ALA A 43 22.84 8.55 -7.67
C ALA A 43 22.43 9.34 -6.42
N ALA A 44 21.18 9.84 -6.36
CA ALA A 44 20.67 10.55 -5.18
C ALA A 44 20.68 9.67 -3.93
N VAL A 45 20.26 8.41 -4.05
CA VAL A 45 20.27 7.45 -2.93
C VAL A 45 21.71 7.08 -2.52
N THR A 46 22.59 6.81 -3.48
CA THR A 46 24.02 6.55 -3.21
C THR A 46 24.63 7.68 -2.40
N GLN A 47 24.44 8.92 -2.85
CA GLN A 47 24.98 10.09 -2.16
C GLN A 47 24.36 10.26 -0.77
N ALA A 48 23.05 10.08 -0.63
CA ALA A 48 22.37 10.19 0.66
C ALA A 48 22.91 9.17 1.68
N VAL A 49 23.10 7.91 1.27
CA VAL A 49 23.66 6.85 2.12
C VAL A 49 25.10 7.15 2.51
N LYS A 50 25.94 7.55 1.55
CA LYS A 50 27.35 7.90 1.81
C LYS A 50 27.48 9.01 2.83
N VAL A 51 26.77 10.12 2.61
CA VAL A 51 26.82 11.28 3.51
C VAL A 51 26.31 10.90 4.88
N ARG A 52 25.18 10.18 4.95
CA ARG A 52 24.55 9.84 6.22
C ARG A 52 25.41 8.93 7.09
N PHE A 53 26.05 7.94 6.49
CA PHE A 53 26.79 6.92 7.24
C PHE A 53 28.32 7.08 7.12
N ALA A 54 28.81 8.24 6.64
CA ALA A 54 30.24 8.52 6.48
C ALA A 54 31.07 8.32 7.76
N SER A 55 30.48 8.59 8.93
CA SER A 55 31.14 8.46 10.23
C SER A 55 31.01 7.07 10.86
N PHE A 56 30.27 6.14 10.22
CA PHE A 56 30.14 4.76 10.71
C PHE A 56 31.25 3.88 10.15
N ASP A 57 31.91 3.10 11.02
CA ASP A 57 32.84 2.07 10.57
C ASP A 57 32.06 0.85 10.05
N LEU A 58 31.82 0.84 8.74
CA LEU A 58 31.13 -0.25 8.04
C LEU A 58 32.08 -1.23 7.37
N LYS A 59 33.40 -1.05 7.49
CA LYS A 59 34.38 -1.85 6.74
C LYS A 59 34.27 -3.33 7.12
N GLY A 60 33.93 -4.16 6.13
CA GLY A 60 33.73 -5.61 6.32
C GLY A 60 32.47 -5.98 7.10
N LYS A 61 31.62 -5.03 7.46
CA LYS A 61 30.36 -5.27 8.19
C LYS A 61 29.26 -5.67 7.20
N THR A 62 28.53 -6.71 7.54
CA THR A 62 27.36 -7.15 6.76
C THR A 62 26.13 -6.30 7.06
N VAL A 63 25.43 -5.86 6.01
CA VAL A 63 24.21 -5.04 6.13
C VAL A 63 23.07 -5.70 5.37
N ALA A 64 22.00 -6.07 6.08
CA ALA A 64 20.78 -6.61 5.49
C ALA A 64 19.89 -5.46 4.98
N VAL A 65 19.83 -5.28 3.67
CA VAL A 65 19.04 -4.24 3.01
C VAL A 65 17.62 -4.76 2.77
N GLY A 66 16.62 -4.07 3.31
CA GLY A 66 15.23 -4.52 3.25
C GLY A 66 14.56 -4.13 1.93
N ALA A 67 14.04 -5.11 1.19
CA ALA A 67 13.25 -4.90 -0.02
C ALA A 67 11.75 -5.18 0.24
N GLY A 68 10.90 -4.16 0.04
CA GLY A 68 9.45 -4.28 0.20
C GLY A 68 8.76 -4.98 -0.97
N SER A 69 7.43 -4.96 -1.03
CA SER A 69 6.61 -5.73 -1.98
C SER A 69 5.63 -4.90 -2.83
N ARG A 70 5.76 -3.57 -2.83
CA ARG A 70 4.84 -2.67 -3.55
C ARG A 70 5.37 -2.32 -4.95
N GLY A 71 4.53 -1.92 -5.89
CA GLY A 71 5.05 -1.19 -7.06
C GLY A 71 5.64 0.12 -6.57
N LEU A 72 6.93 0.35 -6.77
CA LEU A 72 7.57 1.64 -6.54
C LEU A 72 8.26 2.03 -7.84
N THR A 73 8.07 3.26 -8.28
CA THR A 73 8.87 3.82 -9.36
C THR A 73 10.28 4.02 -8.83
N GLY A 74 11.29 3.66 -9.62
CA GLY A 74 12.68 3.79 -9.18
C GLY A 74 13.11 2.76 -8.13
N ARG A 75 12.41 1.63 -7.98
CA ARG A 75 12.69 0.62 -6.94
C ARG A 75 14.08 -0.01 -7.08
N VAL A 76 14.41 -0.43 -8.30
CA VAL A 76 15.67 -1.11 -8.59
C VAL A 76 16.81 -0.12 -8.37
N GLU A 77 16.63 1.10 -8.86
CA GLU A 77 17.50 2.26 -8.72
C GLU A 77 17.72 2.63 -7.25
N THR A 78 16.66 2.66 -6.44
CA THR A 78 16.76 2.94 -5.00
C THR A 78 17.56 1.86 -4.27
N LEU A 79 17.31 0.58 -4.57
CA LEU A 79 18.06 -0.52 -3.97
C LEU A 79 19.52 -0.50 -4.42
N ARG A 80 19.79 -0.36 -5.72
CA ARG A 80 21.13 -0.21 -6.28
C ARG A 80 21.87 0.95 -5.64
N GLY A 81 21.22 2.10 -5.52
CA GLY A 81 21.81 3.30 -4.94
C GLY A 81 22.23 3.06 -3.48
N ALA A 82 21.36 2.40 -2.70
CA ALA A 82 21.66 2.06 -1.31
C ALA A 82 22.80 1.05 -1.19
N ILE A 83 22.80 0.01 -2.04
CA ILE A 83 23.85 -1.01 -2.11
C ILE A 83 25.21 -0.38 -2.48
N ALA A 84 25.23 0.48 -3.51
CA ALA A 84 26.44 1.17 -3.96
C ALA A 84 27.00 2.07 -2.86
N GLY A 85 26.16 2.89 -2.22
CA GLY A 85 26.58 3.77 -1.13
C GLY A 85 27.16 2.99 0.07
N LEU A 86 26.56 1.86 0.42
CA LEU A 86 27.08 0.97 1.46
C LEU A 86 28.43 0.34 1.08
N ARG A 87 28.60 -0.10 -0.18
CA ARG A 87 29.85 -0.69 -0.69
C ARG A 87 30.99 0.33 -0.70
N GLU A 88 30.70 1.58 -1.08
CA GLU A 88 31.70 2.67 -1.03
C GLU A 88 32.18 2.98 0.39
N LEU A 89 31.33 2.74 1.40
CA LEU A 89 31.70 2.81 2.82
C LEU A 89 32.38 1.52 3.33
N GLY A 90 32.64 0.54 2.46
CA GLY A 90 33.32 -0.71 2.78
C GLY A 90 32.43 -1.81 3.37
N ALA A 91 31.11 -1.63 3.37
CA ALA A 91 30.16 -2.63 3.85
C ALA A 91 30.00 -3.81 2.87
N LEU A 92 29.45 -4.91 3.39
CA LEU A 92 29.09 -6.12 2.64
C LEU A 92 27.57 -6.28 2.63
N PRO A 93 26.83 -5.52 1.78
CA PRO A 93 25.38 -5.59 1.75
C PRO A 93 24.88 -6.91 1.13
N PHE A 94 23.71 -7.33 1.58
CA PHE A 94 22.86 -8.32 0.91
C PHE A 94 21.40 -7.92 1.10
N VAL A 95 20.53 -8.33 0.19
CA VAL A 95 19.10 -7.98 0.23
C VAL A 95 18.29 -9.05 0.92
N VAL A 96 17.33 -8.63 1.74
CA VAL A 96 16.32 -9.49 2.37
C VAL A 96 14.93 -9.01 1.95
N PRO A 97 14.03 -9.90 1.50
CA PRO A 97 12.63 -9.55 1.28
C PRO A 97 11.95 -9.18 2.61
N ALA A 98 11.78 -7.89 2.88
CA ALA A 98 11.26 -7.33 4.14
C ALA A 98 9.79 -6.91 3.96
N MET A 99 8.92 -7.91 3.77
CA MET A 99 7.53 -7.69 3.33
C MET A 99 6.45 -8.35 4.20
N GLY A 100 6.77 -8.76 5.42
CA GLY A 100 5.80 -9.35 6.35
C GLY A 100 5.27 -10.69 5.85
N SER A 101 3.94 -10.86 5.78
CA SER A 101 3.26 -12.06 5.29
C SER A 101 2.98 -12.09 3.78
N HIS A 102 3.53 -11.12 3.03
CA HIS A 102 3.25 -11.03 1.59
C HIS A 102 3.79 -12.24 0.81
N ALA A 103 3.30 -12.38 -0.42
CA ALA A 103 3.65 -13.43 -1.36
C ALA A 103 3.39 -14.86 -0.82
N GLY A 104 2.24 -15.05 -0.17
CA GLY A 104 1.85 -16.35 0.39
C GLY A 104 2.58 -16.71 1.69
N GLY A 105 3.45 -15.84 2.22
CA GLY A 105 4.19 -16.12 3.44
C GLY A 105 5.23 -17.24 3.29
N THR A 106 5.80 -17.41 2.09
CA THR A 106 6.86 -18.39 1.80
C THR A 106 8.11 -17.69 1.26
N ALA A 107 9.29 -18.29 1.49
CA ALA A 107 10.56 -17.72 1.03
C ALA A 107 10.61 -17.60 -0.51
N GLU A 108 10.18 -18.66 -1.22
CA GLU A 108 10.09 -18.70 -2.68
C GLU A 108 9.09 -17.69 -3.23
N GLY A 109 7.93 -17.57 -2.58
CA GLY A 109 6.91 -16.58 -2.95
C GLY A 109 7.47 -15.16 -2.87
N GLN A 110 8.17 -14.82 -1.78
CA GLN A 110 8.76 -13.50 -1.60
C GLN A 110 9.84 -13.20 -2.66
N LYS A 111 10.71 -14.17 -3.00
CA LYS A 111 11.72 -14.02 -4.05
C LYS A 111 11.07 -13.85 -5.43
N LYS A 112 10.04 -14.64 -5.75
CA LYS A 112 9.26 -14.52 -6.99
C LYS A 112 8.58 -13.16 -7.10
N LEU A 113 8.00 -12.65 -6.02
CA LEU A 113 7.36 -11.33 -6.01
C LEU A 113 8.38 -10.20 -6.23
N LEU A 114 9.60 -10.30 -5.68
CA LEU A 114 10.66 -9.34 -5.99
C LEU A 114 11.02 -9.38 -7.49
N ALA A 115 11.14 -10.57 -8.07
CA ALA A 115 11.46 -10.73 -9.49
C ALA A 115 10.38 -10.09 -10.39
N THR A 116 9.09 -10.23 -10.07
CA THR A 116 8.01 -9.54 -10.81
C THR A 116 8.05 -8.02 -10.71
N LEU A 117 8.74 -7.49 -9.69
CA LEU A 117 8.97 -6.06 -9.49
C LEU A 117 10.31 -5.59 -10.10
N GLY A 118 10.97 -6.44 -10.90
CA GLY A 118 12.27 -6.17 -11.51
C GLY A 118 13.45 -6.29 -10.55
N VAL A 119 13.24 -6.75 -9.31
CA VAL A 119 14.29 -6.91 -8.29
C VAL A 119 14.82 -8.34 -8.36
N THR A 120 15.95 -8.53 -9.06
CA THR A 120 16.71 -9.77 -9.16
C THR A 120 18.14 -9.52 -8.71
N GLU A 121 18.89 -10.58 -8.40
CA GLU A 121 20.31 -10.44 -7.99
C GLU A 121 21.14 -9.77 -9.09
N GLU A 122 20.82 -10.05 -10.35
CA GLU A 122 21.42 -9.39 -11.51
C GLU A 122 21.05 -7.91 -11.59
N SER A 123 19.76 -7.56 -11.48
CA SER A 123 19.32 -6.18 -11.67
C SER A 123 19.83 -5.23 -10.58
N ILE A 124 19.99 -5.73 -9.35
CA ILE A 124 20.50 -4.94 -8.22
C ILE A 124 21.99 -5.20 -7.93
N GLY A 125 22.61 -6.14 -8.64
CA GLY A 125 24.01 -6.55 -8.46
C GLY A 125 24.34 -7.00 -7.03
N CYS A 126 23.44 -7.72 -6.35
CA CYS A 126 23.57 -8.08 -4.94
C CYS A 126 22.74 -9.32 -4.58
N ASP A 127 23.25 -10.18 -3.70
CA ASP A 127 22.57 -11.41 -3.23
C ASP A 127 21.18 -11.11 -2.64
N ILE A 128 20.19 -11.96 -2.94
CA ILE A 128 18.87 -11.94 -2.31
C ILE A 128 18.70 -13.18 -1.44
N ARG A 129 18.66 -12.97 -0.12
CA ARG A 129 18.49 -14.01 0.89
C ARG A 129 17.07 -13.99 1.44
N SER A 130 16.29 -15.02 1.13
CA SER A 130 14.88 -15.12 1.51
C SER A 130 14.68 -16.25 2.52
N SER A 131 14.16 -15.91 3.69
CA SER A 131 13.65 -16.87 4.66
C SER A 131 12.32 -16.37 5.25
N MET A 132 11.53 -17.30 5.78
CA MET A 132 10.37 -16.98 6.62
C MET A 132 10.64 -17.29 8.10
N LYS A 133 11.77 -17.92 8.41
CA LYS A 133 12.19 -18.16 9.78
C LYS A 133 12.65 -16.85 10.40
N THR A 134 12.19 -16.61 11.62
CA THR A 134 12.47 -15.41 12.38
C THR A 134 13.10 -15.73 13.72
N LEU A 135 13.95 -14.83 14.21
CA LEU A 135 14.51 -14.84 15.55
C LEU A 135 13.94 -13.67 16.34
N GLU A 136 13.62 -13.90 17.61
CA GLU A 136 13.32 -12.82 18.55
C GLU A 136 14.64 -12.11 18.90
N VAL A 137 14.71 -10.80 18.65
CA VAL A 137 15.93 -10.01 18.85
C VAL A 137 15.82 -8.98 19.96
N ALA A 138 14.60 -8.63 20.36
CA ALA A 138 14.33 -7.70 21.43
C ALA A 138 12.92 -7.93 22.00
N ARG A 139 12.65 -7.28 23.14
CA ARG A 139 11.30 -7.08 23.68
C ARG A 139 11.09 -5.61 23.97
N THR A 140 9.89 -5.13 23.71
CA THR A 140 9.44 -3.79 24.15
C THR A 140 9.32 -3.72 25.67
N ALA A 141 9.16 -2.52 26.22
CA ALA A 141 8.91 -2.33 27.66
C ALA A 141 7.65 -3.07 28.15
N ALA A 142 6.66 -3.23 27.28
CA ALA A 142 5.44 -4.00 27.55
C ALA A 142 5.61 -5.53 27.33
N GLY A 143 6.84 -6.02 27.14
CA GLY A 143 7.16 -7.44 26.96
C GLY A 143 6.82 -8.01 25.57
N THR A 144 6.32 -7.18 24.66
CA THR A 144 5.97 -7.59 23.28
C THR A 144 7.26 -7.93 22.50
N PRO A 145 7.38 -9.13 21.90
CA PRO A 145 8.59 -9.54 21.18
C PRO A 145 8.76 -8.79 19.86
N VAL A 146 10.01 -8.55 19.48
CA VAL A 146 10.39 -7.98 18.18
C VAL A 146 11.22 -9.02 17.44
N TYR A 147 10.81 -9.31 16.20
CA TYR A 147 11.40 -10.34 15.37
C TYR A 147 12.19 -9.75 14.22
N LEU A 148 13.22 -10.47 13.79
CA LEU A 148 13.86 -10.28 12.49
C LEU A 148 13.96 -11.63 11.77
N ASP A 149 13.88 -11.58 10.45
CA ASP A 149 14.37 -12.61 9.52
C ASP A 149 15.73 -13.17 9.98
N GLU A 150 15.96 -14.47 9.87
CA GLU A 150 17.18 -15.10 10.39
C GLU A 150 18.47 -14.56 9.74
N HIS A 151 18.45 -14.17 8.46
CA HIS A 151 19.60 -13.57 7.80
C HIS A 151 19.82 -12.13 8.29
N ALA A 152 18.74 -11.37 8.45
CA ALA A 152 18.82 -10.01 9.01
C ALA A 152 19.29 -10.01 10.47
N ALA A 153 18.84 -10.98 11.28
CA ALA A 153 19.31 -11.18 12.65
C ALA A 153 20.78 -11.61 12.72
N GLY A 154 21.28 -12.31 11.69
CA GLY A 154 22.68 -12.69 11.55
C GLY A 154 23.59 -11.58 10.98
N ALA A 155 23.03 -10.47 10.49
CA ALA A 155 23.80 -9.33 10.01
C ALA A 155 24.30 -8.45 11.17
N HIS A 156 25.33 -7.65 10.91
CA HIS A 156 25.74 -6.61 11.85
C HIS A 156 24.67 -5.53 11.96
N TYR A 157 24.11 -5.14 10.82
CA TYR A 157 23.06 -4.15 10.76
C TYR A 157 21.94 -4.48 9.77
N ILE A 158 20.77 -3.90 9.99
CA ILE A 158 19.69 -3.81 9.02
C ILE A 158 19.56 -2.38 8.49
N LEU A 159 19.14 -2.26 7.23
CA LEU A 159 18.80 -1.00 6.58
C LEU A 159 17.47 -1.16 5.83
N PRO A 160 16.31 -0.79 6.42
CA PRO A 160 15.06 -0.69 5.68
C PRO A 160 15.16 0.33 4.53
N VAL A 161 14.74 -0.08 3.33
CA VAL A 161 14.65 0.79 2.15
C VAL A 161 13.20 0.78 1.67
N ASN A 162 12.47 1.87 1.89
CA ASN A 162 11.03 1.87 1.66
C ASN A 162 10.45 3.25 1.32
N ARG A 163 9.33 3.25 0.60
CA ARG A 163 8.51 4.43 0.40
C ARG A 163 7.73 4.78 1.65
N VAL A 164 7.73 6.06 1.98
CA VAL A 164 6.84 6.67 2.97
C VAL A 164 5.53 7.03 2.27
N LYS A 165 4.42 6.46 2.76
CA LYS A 165 3.08 6.70 2.23
C LYS A 165 2.05 6.62 3.35
N PRO A 166 0.98 7.42 3.30
CA PRO A 166 -0.13 7.25 4.23
C PRO A 166 -0.69 5.83 4.21
N HIS A 167 -0.92 5.28 5.39
CA HIS A 167 -1.43 3.95 5.58
C HIS A 167 -2.94 3.90 5.35
N THR A 168 -3.42 2.74 4.92
CA THR A 168 -4.83 2.53 4.58
C THR A 168 -5.62 1.90 5.72
N CYS A 169 -4.99 1.50 6.83
CA CYS A 169 -5.65 0.80 7.94
C CYS A 169 -5.53 1.46 9.31
N PHE A 170 -4.72 2.53 9.45
CA PHE A 170 -4.56 3.26 10.71
C PHE A 170 -4.02 4.66 10.42
N LYS A 171 -4.10 5.53 11.44
CA LYS A 171 -3.51 6.87 11.43
C LYS A 171 -2.53 7.02 12.57
N GLY A 172 -1.40 7.67 12.34
CA GLY A 172 -0.38 7.88 13.38
C GLY A 172 0.73 8.82 12.94
N PRO A 173 1.63 9.26 13.82
CA PRO A 173 2.72 10.18 13.42
C PRO A 173 3.67 9.53 12.39
N ILE A 174 3.76 8.20 12.37
CA ILE A 174 4.48 7.40 11.38
C ILE A 174 3.54 6.29 10.90
N GLU A 175 3.52 6.07 9.59
CA GLU A 175 2.59 5.16 8.91
C GLU A 175 3.33 4.09 8.10
N SER A 176 3.29 4.11 6.76
CA SER A 176 4.20 3.29 5.95
C SER A 176 5.55 3.98 5.84
N GLY A 177 6.65 3.24 5.89
CA GLY A 177 7.99 3.81 5.82
C GLY A 177 9.06 2.84 6.29
N CYS A 178 10.18 3.39 6.75
CA CYS A 178 11.33 2.64 7.26
C CYS A 178 10.99 1.95 8.58
N THR A 179 10.34 2.65 9.52
CA THR A 179 9.92 2.08 10.81
C THR A 179 9.05 0.84 10.63
N LYS A 180 8.01 0.95 9.78
CA LYS A 180 7.12 -0.18 9.52
C LYS A 180 7.86 -1.34 8.86
N MET A 181 8.75 -1.07 7.91
CA MET A 181 9.56 -2.15 7.31
C MET A 181 10.48 -2.81 8.32
N ALA A 182 11.13 -2.04 9.20
CA ALA A 182 11.99 -2.55 10.25
C ALA A 182 11.26 -3.51 11.21
N VAL A 183 10.09 -3.12 11.69
CA VAL A 183 9.34 -3.90 12.71
C VAL A 183 8.47 -5.00 12.09
N VAL A 184 7.75 -4.69 11.01
CA VAL A 184 6.79 -5.61 10.37
C VAL A 184 7.43 -6.37 9.21
N GLY A 185 8.16 -5.64 8.35
CA GLY A 185 8.73 -6.19 7.12
C GLY A 185 9.76 -7.28 7.41
N PHE A 186 10.81 -6.92 8.16
CA PHE A 186 11.83 -7.88 8.61
C PHE A 186 11.28 -8.87 9.64
N GLY A 187 10.26 -8.51 10.41
CA GLY A 187 9.59 -9.42 11.35
C GLY A 187 8.75 -10.53 10.70
N LYS A 188 8.63 -10.55 9.36
CA LYS A 188 7.90 -11.55 8.57
C LYS A 188 6.45 -11.74 9.08
N GLN A 189 5.88 -12.92 8.93
CA GLN A 189 4.52 -13.21 9.35
C GLN A 189 4.33 -13.03 10.87
N PRO A 190 5.24 -13.48 11.77
CA PRO A 190 5.06 -13.29 13.21
C PRO A 190 5.03 -11.83 13.64
N GLY A 191 5.99 -11.02 13.18
CA GLY A 191 6.02 -9.58 13.45
C GLY A 191 4.82 -8.85 12.85
N ALA A 192 4.39 -9.24 11.65
CA ALA A 192 3.19 -8.68 11.05
C ALA A 192 1.93 -9.00 11.87
N ALA A 193 1.70 -10.26 12.23
CA ALA A 193 0.52 -10.67 13.00
C ALA A 193 0.47 -9.96 14.36
N LEU A 194 1.61 -9.84 15.04
CA LEU A 194 1.70 -9.21 16.36
C LEU A 194 1.30 -7.73 16.32
N ILE A 195 1.81 -6.97 15.34
CA ILE A 195 1.48 -5.55 15.22
C ILE A 195 0.01 -5.35 14.82
N HIS A 196 -0.50 -6.14 13.86
CA HIS A 196 -1.87 -5.99 13.36
C HIS A 196 -2.95 -6.53 14.33
N SER A 197 -2.57 -7.31 15.35
CA SER A 197 -3.51 -7.93 16.30
C SER A 197 -4.31 -6.96 17.18
N CYS A 198 -3.89 -5.69 17.30
CA CYS A 198 -4.45 -4.77 18.29
C CYS A 198 -5.24 -3.59 17.73
N GLY A 199 -5.63 -3.66 16.47
CA GLY A 199 -6.46 -2.61 15.85
C GLY A 199 -5.70 -1.31 15.57
N PRO A 200 -6.35 -0.34 14.93
CA PRO A 200 -5.70 0.81 14.29
C PRO A 200 -4.93 1.70 15.26
N GLU A 201 -5.50 2.07 16.41
CA GLU A 201 -4.85 2.96 17.39
C GLU A 201 -3.58 2.33 17.96
N GLN A 202 -3.66 1.09 18.43
CA GLN A 202 -2.53 0.39 19.03
C GLN A 202 -1.46 0.01 18.01
N MET A 203 -1.81 -0.13 16.73
CA MET A 203 -0.82 -0.37 15.68
C MET A 203 0.22 0.75 15.61
N ALA A 204 -0.20 2.01 15.65
CA ALA A 204 0.72 3.15 15.58
C ALA A 204 1.68 3.15 16.79
N LEU A 205 1.16 2.93 18.00
CA LEU A 205 1.95 2.88 19.22
C LEU A 205 2.94 1.71 19.21
N ARG A 206 2.47 0.51 18.85
CA ARG A 206 3.33 -0.70 18.81
C ARG A 206 4.44 -0.61 17.78
N LEU A 207 4.23 0.10 16.66
CA LEU A 207 5.30 0.36 15.71
C LEU A 207 6.42 1.20 16.36
N LEU A 208 6.05 2.23 17.13
CA LEU A 208 7.00 3.09 17.83
C LEU A 208 7.71 2.36 18.99
N ASP A 209 7.01 1.53 19.74
CA ASP A 209 7.61 0.70 20.79
C ASP A 209 8.56 -0.34 20.19
N GLY A 210 8.14 -1.00 19.10
CA GLY A 210 8.94 -2.00 18.40
C GLY A 210 10.24 -1.42 17.84
N ILE A 211 10.18 -0.25 17.20
CA ILE A 211 11.38 0.39 16.65
C ILE A 211 12.31 0.89 17.75
N THR A 212 11.76 1.36 18.87
CA THR A 212 12.56 1.75 20.04
C THR A 212 13.33 0.57 20.61
N ALA A 213 12.66 -0.58 20.80
CA ALA A 213 13.30 -1.80 21.27
C ALA A 213 14.35 -2.32 20.27
N LEU A 214 14.04 -2.28 18.96
CA LEU A 214 14.96 -2.70 17.92
C LEU A 214 16.20 -1.81 17.86
N ARG A 215 16.04 -0.49 17.96
CA ARG A 215 17.15 0.47 18.00
C ARG A 215 18.09 0.21 19.18
N ALA A 216 17.53 -0.10 20.36
CA ALA A 216 18.32 -0.40 21.56
C ALA A 216 19.25 -1.62 21.41
N THR A 217 18.99 -2.50 20.43
CA THR A 217 19.89 -3.64 20.14
C THR A 217 21.18 -3.23 19.44
N GLY A 218 21.27 -1.99 18.91
CA GLY A 218 22.37 -1.53 18.06
C GLY A 218 22.37 -2.10 16.64
N ARG A 219 21.36 -2.90 16.26
CA ARG A 219 21.27 -3.57 14.95
C ARG A 219 20.66 -2.69 13.86
N LEU A 220 20.02 -1.58 14.21
CA LEU A 220 19.45 -0.66 13.24
C LEU A 220 20.52 0.34 12.81
N LEU A 221 21.01 0.26 11.56
CA LEU A 221 21.93 1.27 11.03
C LEU A 221 21.22 2.62 10.81
N GLY A 222 20.00 2.55 10.28
CA GLY A 222 19.22 3.70 9.84
C GLY A 222 18.15 3.26 8.85
N GLY A 223 17.86 4.07 7.84
CA GLY A 223 16.94 3.70 6.76
C GLY A 223 17.14 4.54 5.50
N VAL A 224 16.54 4.12 4.38
CA VAL A 224 16.42 4.94 3.18
C VAL A 224 14.95 5.09 2.87
N ALA A 225 14.46 6.33 2.95
CA ALA A 225 13.09 6.70 2.71
C ALA A 225 12.95 7.41 1.37
N THR A 226 11.95 7.01 0.59
CA THR A 226 11.51 7.74 -0.59
C THR A 226 10.08 8.26 -0.43
N VAL A 227 9.77 9.37 -1.09
CA VAL A 227 8.38 9.88 -1.22
C VAL A 227 8.09 10.02 -2.70
N GLU A 228 6.90 9.61 -3.11
CA GLU A 228 6.44 9.69 -4.49
C GLU A 228 5.30 10.71 -4.64
N SER A 229 5.21 11.36 -5.81
CA SER A 229 4.06 12.19 -6.19
C SER A 229 2.85 11.34 -6.61
N CYS A 230 1.70 11.99 -6.86
CA CYS A 230 0.51 11.32 -7.40
C CYS A 230 0.78 10.64 -8.75
N ALA A 231 1.61 11.28 -9.59
CA ALA A 231 2.07 10.73 -10.87
C ALA A 231 3.01 9.52 -10.72
N GLY A 232 3.37 9.15 -9.49
CA GLY A 232 4.24 8.03 -9.18
C GLY A 232 5.73 8.33 -9.31
N ALA A 233 6.15 9.56 -9.57
CA ALA A 233 7.57 9.90 -9.63
C ALA A 233 8.19 10.01 -8.22
N VAL A 234 9.44 9.59 -8.04
CA VAL A 234 10.17 9.83 -6.78
C VAL A 234 10.50 11.32 -6.69
N VAL A 235 10.04 11.98 -5.64
CA VAL A 235 10.17 13.45 -5.44
C VAL A 235 10.92 13.80 -4.17
N ARG A 236 11.27 12.79 -3.36
CA ARG A 236 12.18 12.94 -2.23
C ARG A 236 12.91 11.64 -1.96
N VAL A 237 14.19 11.77 -1.66
CA VAL A 237 15.07 10.71 -1.16
C VAL A 237 15.69 11.21 0.13
N GLN A 238 15.69 10.39 1.18
CA GLN A 238 16.34 10.73 2.44
C GLN A 238 16.89 9.48 3.12
N ALA A 239 18.19 9.46 3.39
CA ALA A 239 18.79 8.49 4.31
C ALA A 239 18.58 8.97 5.75
N LEU A 240 18.10 8.08 6.62
CA LEU A 240 17.77 8.31 8.01
C LEU A 240 18.82 7.64 8.91
N SER A 241 19.14 8.24 10.05
CA SER A 241 19.95 7.61 11.10
C SER A 241 19.09 6.64 11.90
N SER A 242 19.69 5.83 12.76
CA SER A 242 18.96 4.95 13.66
C SER A 242 17.95 5.70 14.54
N ASP A 243 18.31 6.88 15.05
CA ASP A 243 17.42 7.72 15.87
C ASP A 243 16.31 8.41 15.08
N GLU A 244 16.55 8.68 13.79
CA GLU A 244 15.56 9.29 12.91
C GLU A 244 14.52 8.30 12.39
N VAL A 245 14.85 7.00 12.29
CA VAL A 245 13.86 5.95 12.06
C VAL A 245 13.00 5.82 13.31
N GLY A 246 11.71 6.16 13.18
CA GLY A 246 10.79 6.30 14.31
C GLY A 246 10.76 7.71 14.92
N GLY A 247 11.67 8.59 14.47
CA GLY A 247 11.92 9.93 15.01
C GLY A 247 11.27 11.07 14.20
N GLY A 248 11.74 12.29 14.44
CA GLY A 248 11.19 13.51 13.82
C GLY A 248 11.25 13.52 12.30
N ALA A 249 12.41 13.17 11.72
CA ALA A 249 12.60 13.19 10.27
C ALA A 249 11.65 12.23 9.51
N GLU A 250 11.38 11.02 10.03
CA GLU A 250 10.40 10.12 9.40
C GLU A 250 8.95 10.62 9.55
N ARG A 251 8.64 11.35 10.63
CA ARG A 251 7.33 12.02 10.81
C ARG A 251 7.15 13.14 9.79
N ASP A 252 8.18 13.94 9.55
CA ASP A 252 8.15 15.02 8.56
C ASP A 252 7.96 14.46 7.15
N LEU A 253 8.64 13.35 6.83
CA LEU A 253 8.41 12.63 5.57
C LEU A 253 6.99 12.07 5.48
N THR A 254 6.42 11.57 6.58
CA THR A 254 5.03 11.09 6.62
C THR A 254 4.04 12.22 6.38
N ALA A 255 4.26 13.39 7.00
CA ALA A 255 3.45 14.59 6.78
C ALA A 255 3.56 15.10 5.33
N TYR A 256 4.76 15.13 4.78
CA TYR A 256 4.98 15.50 3.38
C TYR A 256 4.25 14.54 2.44
N ALA A 257 4.40 13.22 2.63
CA ALA A 257 3.72 12.21 1.82
C ALA A 257 2.19 12.35 1.90
N ARG A 258 1.62 12.76 3.04
CA ARG A 258 0.17 13.07 3.15
C ARG A 258 -0.25 14.26 2.32
N SER A 259 0.55 15.33 2.32
CA SER A 259 0.25 16.52 1.52
C SER A 259 0.23 16.26 0.02
N LEU A 260 0.83 15.14 -0.43
CA LEU A 260 0.85 14.69 -1.82
C LEU A 260 -0.26 13.69 -2.16
N VAL A 261 -1.08 13.22 -1.20
CA VAL A 261 -2.21 12.35 -1.55
C VAL A 261 -3.32 13.22 -2.13
N PRO A 262 -3.68 13.02 -3.41
CA PRO A 262 -4.73 13.81 -4.03
C PRO A 262 -6.08 13.43 -3.42
N GLN A 263 -6.93 14.42 -3.18
CA GLN A 263 -8.30 14.20 -2.74
C GLN A 263 -9.25 14.40 -3.91
N LEU A 264 -10.37 13.67 -3.91
CA LEU A 264 -11.49 14.02 -4.78
C LEU A 264 -12.07 15.35 -4.26
N PRO A 265 -12.06 16.45 -5.03
CA PRO A 265 -12.49 17.76 -4.55
C PRO A 265 -14.01 17.90 -4.58
N PHE A 266 -14.73 16.84 -4.23
CA PHE A 266 -16.19 16.77 -4.24
C PHE A 266 -16.67 16.31 -2.87
N THR A 267 -17.53 17.10 -2.25
CA THR A 267 -18.02 16.82 -0.89
C THR A 267 -19.09 15.76 -0.86
N ASP A 268 -19.83 15.52 -1.94
CA ASP A 268 -20.87 14.52 -1.97
C ASP A 268 -20.87 13.73 -3.28
N ILE A 269 -20.49 12.46 -3.21
CA ILE A 269 -20.47 11.56 -4.35
C ILE A 269 -21.56 10.50 -4.12
N ASP A 270 -22.55 10.43 -5.00
CA ASP A 270 -23.59 9.40 -4.90
C ASP A 270 -23.06 8.06 -5.43
N VAL A 271 -22.30 8.11 -6.53
CA VAL A 271 -21.66 6.95 -7.15
C VAL A 271 -20.22 7.28 -7.51
N LEU A 272 -19.27 6.54 -6.93
CA LEU A 272 -17.87 6.56 -7.35
C LEU A 272 -17.59 5.32 -8.22
N ILE A 273 -17.24 5.54 -9.48
CA ILE A 273 -16.81 4.49 -10.42
C ILE A 273 -15.29 4.48 -10.44
N VAL A 274 -14.69 3.34 -10.12
CA VAL A 274 -13.24 3.10 -10.18
C VAL A 274 -12.98 2.12 -11.31
N GLU A 275 -12.34 2.59 -12.38
CA GLU A 275 -12.11 1.75 -13.56
C GLU A 275 -11.16 0.59 -13.26
N ARG A 276 -10.08 0.85 -12.52
CA ARG A 276 -9.05 -0.14 -12.23
C ARG A 276 -8.56 -0.04 -10.78
N GLY A 277 -8.52 -1.17 -10.11
CA GLY A 277 -7.99 -1.33 -8.75
C GLY A 277 -6.94 -2.41 -8.68
N GLY A 278 -6.19 -2.46 -7.58
CA GLY A 278 -5.20 -3.52 -7.37
C GLY A 278 -4.28 -3.24 -6.21
N LYS A 279 -3.63 -4.28 -5.71
CA LYS A 279 -2.69 -4.20 -4.58
C LYS A 279 -1.47 -3.30 -4.88
N ASP A 280 -1.16 -3.14 -6.15
CA ASP A 280 -0.12 -2.27 -6.72
C ASP A 280 -0.54 -0.79 -6.70
N ILE A 281 -1.81 -0.50 -7.04
CA ILE A 281 -2.41 0.84 -6.98
C ILE A 281 -2.50 1.31 -5.53
N SER A 282 -3.15 0.51 -4.67
CA SER A 282 -3.18 0.75 -3.24
C SER A 282 -3.12 -0.55 -2.48
N GLY A 283 -2.61 -0.51 -1.24
CA GLY A 283 -2.51 -1.69 -0.41
C GLY A 283 -3.84 -2.44 -0.24
N THR A 284 -4.94 -1.70 -0.36
CA THR A 284 -6.34 -2.09 -0.21
C THR A 284 -7.13 -2.09 -1.52
N THR A 285 -6.48 -2.23 -2.69
CA THR A 285 -7.11 -2.23 -4.02
C THR A 285 -7.63 -0.85 -4.45
N ILE A 286 -8.46 -0.24 -3.61
CA ILE A 286 -8.95 1.14 -3.66
C ILE A 286 -8.36 1.86 -2.45
N ASP A 287 -7.74 3.02 -2.63
CA ASP A 287 -7.14 3.78 -1.53
C ASP A 287 -8.22 4.50 -0.71
N PRO A 288 -8.43 4.15 0.57
CA PRO A 288 -9.41 4.83 1.43
C PRO A 288 -9.02 6.27 1.74
N ASN A 289 -7.76 6.66 1.54
CA ASN A 289 -7.35 8.06 1.66
C ASN A 289 -7.86 8.93 0.50
N VAL A 290 -8.32 8.30 -0.59
CA VAL A 290 -8.94 8.96 -1.75
C VAL A 290 -10.45 8.77 -1.74
N SER A 291 -10.92 7.54 -1.53
CA SER A 291 -12.37 7.26 -1.51
C SER A 291 -13.04 7.74 -0.22
N GLY A 292 -12.30 8.05 0.83
CA GLY A 292 -12.83 8.43 2.14
C GLY A 292 -13.49 7.31 2.93
N ARG A 293 -13.56 6.08 2.38
CA ARG A 293 -14.18 4.91 3.02
C ARG A 293 -13.10 3.96 3.54
N PHE A 294 -12.83 3.98 4.84
CA PHE A 294 -11.89 3.08 5.51
C PHE A 294 -12.54 1.76 5.91
N TRP A 295 -13.74 1.77 6.50
CA TRP A 295 -14.42 0.57 7.01
C TRP A 295 -13.56 -0.31 7.93
N VAL A 296 -12.79 0.33 8.80
CA VAL A 296 -12.00 -0.34 9.84
C VAL A 296 -12.58 0.04 11.21
N HIS A 297 -12.88 -0.95 12.05
CA HIS A 297 -13.35 -0.66 13.41
C HIS A 297 -12.29 0.12 14.20
N GLY A 298 -12.67 1.27 14.77
CA GLY A 298 -11.75 2.19 15.47
C GLY A 298 -11.01 3.15 14.54
N LEU A 299 -11.43 3.30 13.28
CA LEU A 299 -10.95 4.32 12.37
C LEU A 299 -12.12 4.89 11.58
N ASP A 300 -12.36 6.18 11.74
CA ASP A 300 -13.49 6.86 11.09
C ASP A 300 -13.29 6.97 9.58
N ASP A 301 -14.40 6.87 8.85
CA ASP A 301 -14.49 7.30 7.46
C ASP A 301 -14.44 8.84 7.39
N PHE A 302 -14.20 9.39 6.20
CA PHE A 302 -14.40 10.83 5.98
C PHE A 302 -15.87 11.20 6.20
N PRO A 303 -16.21 12.47 6.49
CA PRO A 303 -17.59 12.87 6.81
C PRO A 303 -18.62 12.53 5.72
N HIS A 304 -18.19 12.52 4.45
CA HIS A 304 -19.04 12.29 3.30
C HIS A 304 -18.36 11.32 2.30
N PRO A 305 -18.22 10.03 2.63
CA PRO A 305 -17.69 9.06 1.67
C PRO A 305 -18.73 8.82 0.57
N PRO A 306 -18.33 8.33 -0.62
CA PRO A 306 -19.26 7.97 -1.67
C PRO A 306 -20.35 7.02 -1.14
N ALA A 307 -21.61 7.27 -1.52
CA ALA A 307 -22.72 6.42 -1.10
C ALA A 307 -22.58 5.00 -1.67
N THR A 308 -22.19 4.87 -2.93
CA THR A 308 -21.84 3.60 -3.56
C THR A 308 -20.52 3.67 -4.32
N ILE A 309 -19.79 2.55 -4.37
CA ILE A 309 -18.53 2.40 -5.10
C ILE A 309 -18.62 1.20 -6.06
N VAL A 310 -18.26 1.43 -7.32
CA VAL A 310 -18.12 0.40 -8.36
C VAL A 310 -16.65 0.19 -8.66
N LEU A 311 -16.19 -1.06 -8.74
CA LEU A 311 -14.85 -1.41 -9.23
C LEU A 311 -14.97 -2.25 -10.50
N LEU A 312 -14.51 -1.70 -11.63
CA LEU A 312 -14.75 -2.30 -12.96
C LEU A 312 -13.70 -3.31 -13.40
N SER A 313 -12.46 -3.16 -12.97
CA SER A 313 -11.37 -4.08 -13.33
C SER A 313 -10.29 -4.13 -12.26
N ILE A 314 -9.46 -5.17 -12.33
CA ILE A 314 -8.26 -5.29 -11.48
C ILE A 314 -6.99 -5.37 -12.33
N THR A 315 -5.88 -4.88 -11.80
CA THR A 315 -4.59 -4.93 -12.47
C THR A 315 -4.06 -6.36 -12.55
N GLU A 316 -3.37 -6.71 -13.63
CA GLU A 316 -2.63 -7.98 -13.73
C GLU A 316 -1.52 -8.04 -12.68
N ALA A 317 -0.86 -6.91 -12.42
CA ALA A 317 0.19 -6.77 -11.42
C ALA A 317 -0.27 -7.10 -9.99
N SER A 318 -1.57 -7.04 -9.69
CA SER A 318 -2.12 -7.50 -8.42
C SER A 318 -2.00 -9.03 -8.24
N GLY A 319 -1.85 -9.79 -9.33
CA GLY A 319 -1.82 -11.25 -9.33
C GLY A 319 -3.07 -11.88 -8.72
N GLY A 320 -4.22 -11.20 -8.87
CA GLY A 320 -5.52 -11.56 -8.31
C GLY A 320 -5.70 -11.20 -6.83
N ASN A 321 -4.68 -10.64 -6.15
CA ASN A 321 -4.79 -10.26 -4.75
C ASN A 321 -5.46 -8.89 -4.62
N VAL A 322 -6.71 -8.90 -4.14
CA VAL A 322 -7.54 -7.72 -3.99
C VAL A 322 -7.95 -7.52 -2.53
N LEU A 323 -6.96 -7.49 -1.63
CA LEU A 323 -7.20 -7.02 -0.25
C LEU A 323 -7.99 -5.71 -0.32
N GLY A 324 -9.14 -5.61 0.34
CA GLY A 324 -9.98 -4.41 0.26
C GLY A 324 -10.99 -4.38 -0.87
N VAL A 325 -11.20 -5.48 -1.62
CA VAL A 325 -12.30 -5.57 -2.60
C VAL A 325 -13.65 -5.23 -1.99
N GLY A 326 -13.85 -5.57 -0.72
CA GLY A 326 -15.06 -5.23 0.03
C GLY A 326 -15.23 -3.73 0.32
N LEU A 327 -14.33 -2.84 -0.11
CA LEU A 327 -14.58 -1.39 -0.13
C LEU A 327 -15.50 -0.98 -1.29
N ALA A 328 -15.56 -1.78 -2.35
CA ALA A 328 -16.54 -1.64 -3.42
C ALA A 328 -17.86 -2.30 -3.03
N ASP A 329 -18.96 -1.78 -3.57
CA ASP A 329 -20.31 -2.32 -3.40
C ASP A 329 -20.69 -3.23 -4.58
N PHE A 330 -20.18 -2.93 -5.77
CA PHE A 330 -20.47 -3.65 -7.01
C PHE A 330 -19.19 -3.93 -7.81
N ILE A 331 -19.10 -5.15 -8.35
CA ILE A 331 -18.05 -5.57 -9.28
C ILE A 331 -18.65 -6.38 -10.44
N PRO A 332 -18.08 -6.32 -11.64
CA PRO A 332 -18.49 -7.20 -12.72
C PRO A 332 -17.97 -8.63 -12.47
N ALA A 333 -18.61 -9.62 -13.09
CA ALA A 333 -18.25 -11.02 -13.01
C ALA A 333 -16.81 -11.27 -13.44
N SER A 334 -16.32 -10.49 -14.41
CA SER A 334 -14.92 -10.52 -14.84
C SER A 334 -13.93 -10.22 -13.71
N VAL A 335 -14.24 -9.27 -12.82
CA VAL A 335 -13.42 -9.00 -11.62
C VAL A 335 -13.52 -10.15 -10.65
N ALA A 336 -14.72 -10.61 -10.30
CA ALA A 336 -14.91 -11.69 -9.34
C ALA A 336 -14.16 -12.97 -9.73
N ASN A 337 -14.16 -13.32 -11.02
CA ASN A 337 -13.47 -14.48 -11.57
C ASN A 337 -11.94 -14.32 -11.60
N ALA A 338 -11.42 -13.08 -11.60
CA ALA A 338 -9.99 -12.80 -11.60
C ALA A 338 -9.38 -12.79 -10.18
N ILE A 339 -10.19 -12.86 -9.13
CA ILE A 339 -9.72 -12.83 -7.73
C ILE A 339 -9.03 -14.15 -7.37
N ASP A 340 -7.84 -14.03 -6.80
CA ASP A 340 -7.18 -15.10 -6.06
C ASP A 340 -7.60 -14.99 -4.59
N TRP A 341 -8.58 -15.82 -4.19
CA TRP A 341 -9.17 -15.79 -2.85
C TRP A 341 -8.19 -16.22 -1.76
N GLU A 342 -7.28 -17.14 -2.05
CA GLU A 342 -6.30 -17.59 -1.06
C GLU A 342 -5.34 -16.46 -0.70
N LYS A 343 -4.77 -15.78 -1.71
CA LYS A 343 -3.91 -14.61 -1.49
C LYS A 343 -4.66 -13.47 -0.81
N THR A 344 -5.90 -13.22 -1.23
CA THR A 344 -6.75 -12.15 -0.70
C THR A 344 -7.08 -12.40 0.77
N TYR A 345 -7.58 -13.59 1.11
CA TYR A 345 -7.95 -13.95 2.47
C TYR A 345 -6.76 -14.05 3.41
N LEU A 346 -5.62 -14.60 2.98
CA LEU A 346 -4.41 -14.64 3.80
C LEU A 346 -3.96 -13.22 4.21
N ASN A 347 -4.02 -12.27 3.29
CA ASN A 347 -3.62 -10.88 3.57
C ASN A 347 -4.67 -10.13 4.40
N CYS A 348 -5.96 -10.36 4.16
CA CYS A 348 -7.02 -9.83 5.03
C CYS A 348 -6.91 -10.39 6.46
N PHE A 349 -6.67 -11.70 6.62
CA PHE A 349 -6.46 -12.34 7.91
C PHE A 349 -5.25 -11.75 8.64
N THR A 350 -4.13 -11.55 7.95
CA THR A 350 -2.95 -10.90 8.55
C THR A 350 -3.23 -9.44 8.94
N ALA A 351 -4.07 -8.73 8.19
CA ALA A 351 -4.45 -7.35 8.50
C ALA A 351 -5.36 -7.23 9.73
N GLY A 352 -5.73 -8.35 10.36
CA GLY A 352 -6.49 -8.39 11.60
C GLY A 352 -7.87 -7.73 11.46
N PRO A 353 -8.27 -6.85 12.40
CA PRO A 353 -9.57 -6.16 12.34
C PRO A 353 -9.82 -5.40 11.04
N SER A 354 -8.76 -4.95 10.36
CA SER A 354 -8.87 -4.22 9.10
C SER A 354 -9.29 -5.12 7.93
N GLY A 355 -9.06 -6.43 8.01
CA GLY A 355 -9.41 -7.38 6.95
C GLY A 355 -10.88 -7.78 6.92
N VAL A 356 -11.59 -7.68 8.04
CA VAL A 356 -12.90 -8.32 8.26
C VAL A 356 -13.98 -7.83 7.29
N ARG A 357 -14.11 -6.50 7.12
CA ARG A 357 -15.05 -5.94 6.12
C ARG A 357 -14.46 -5.96 4.71
N ARG A 358 -13.14 -5.81 4.62
CA ARG A 358 -12.38 -5.66 3.38
C ARG A 358 -12.26 -6.94 2.54
N SER A 359 -12.51 -8.11 3.13
CA SER A 359 -12.55 -9.40 2.44
C SER A 359 -13.93 -9.79 1.92
N ARG A 360 -14.98 -8.98 2.16
CA ARG A 360 -16.34 -9.30 1.70
C ARG A 360 -16.42 -9.22 0.18
N LEU A 361 -17.05 -10.21 -0.44
CA LEU A 361 -17.37 -10.18 -1.87
C LEU A 361 -18.47 -9.14 -2.12
N PRO A 362 -18.24 -8.13 -2.97
CA PRO A 362 -19.28 -7.20 -3.40
C PRO A 362 -20.37 -7.90 -4.22
N MET A 363 -21.46 -7.20 -4.54
CA MET A 363 -22.45 -7.75 -5.47
C MET A 363 -21.80 -7.97 -6.84
N VAL A 364 -21.86 -9.20 -7.33
CA VAL A 364 -21.28 -9.59 -8.62
C VAL A 364 -22.34 -9.51 -9.70
N LEU A 365 -22.13 -8.62 -10.68
CA LEU A 365 -23.08 -8.33 -11.75
C LEU A 365 -22.45 -8.67 -13.11
N PRO A 366 -23.24 -8.85 -14.19
CA PRO A 366 -22.69 -9.38 -15.45
C PRO A 366 -21.58 -8.53 -16.07
N ASP A 367 -21.75 -7.21 -16.05
CA ASP A 367 -20.94 -6.25 -16.80
C ASP A 367 -20.91 -4.86 -16.14
N GLU A 368 -20.10 -3.96 -16.71
CA GLU A 368 -19.95 -2.57 -16.28
C GLU A 368 -21.30 -1.83 -16.23
N GLU A 369 -22.11 -1.95 -17.28
CA GLU A 369 -23.42 -1.28 -17.37
C GLU A 369 -24.33 -1.71 -16.21
N SER A 370 -24.38 -3.01 -15.92
CA SER A 370 -25.14 -3.56 -14.80
C SER A 370 -24.64 -3.01 -13.46
N CYS A 371 -23.31 -2.95 -13.26
CA CYS A 371 -22.74 -2.39 -12.04
C CYS A 371 -23.10 -0.92 -11.82
N ILE A 372 -23.00 -0.10 -12.87
CA ILE A 372 -23.33 1.31 -12.79
C ILE A 372 -24.83 1.51 -12.51
N LYS A 373 -25.72 0.75 -13.17
CA LYS A 373 -27.16 0.82 -12.91
C LYS A 373 -27.53 0.41 -11.49
N ALA A 374 -26.90 -0.64 -10.95
CA ALA A 374 -27.10 -1.05 -9.57
C ALA A 374 -26.66 0.05 -8.58
N ALA A 375 -25.49 0.64 -8.80
CA ALA A 375 -24.99 1.73 -7.97
C ALA A 375 -25.91 2.95 -7.99
N LEU A 376 -26.38 3.38 -9.17
CA LEU A 376 -27.34 4.47 -9.32
C LEU A 376 -28.68 4.17 -8.63
N SER A 377 -29.12 2.91 -8.64
CA SER A 377 -30.37 2.47 -7.99
C SER A 377 -30.25 2.40 -6.46
N MET A 378 -29.04 2.19 -5.94
CA MET A 378 -28.77 1.93 -4.52
C MET A 378 -28.05 3.09 -3.82
N CYS A 379 -27.83 4.22 -4.51
CA CYS A 379 -27.15 5.40 -3.95
C CYS A 379 -28.00 6.26 -3.00
N GLY A 380 -29.24 5.83 -2.71
CA GLY A 380 -30.12 6.55 -1.77
C GLY A 380 -30.88 7.74 -2.38
N LYS A 381 -30.91 7.84 -3.71
CA LYS A 381 -31.69 8.85 -4.44
C LYS A 381 -32.79 8.21 -5.28
N ALA A 382 -33.91 8.92 -5.46
CA ALA A 382 -34.98 8.47 -6.34
C ALA A 382 -34.52 8.44 -7.81
N ILE A 383 -35.24 7.67 -8.63
CA ILE A 383 -34.88 7.41 -10.02
C ILE A 383 -34.74 8.68 -10.87
N HIS A 384 -35.64 9.65 -10.69
CA HIS A 384 -35.66 10.91 -11.45
C HIS A 384 -34.77 12.02 -10.85
N GLU A 385 -34.20 11.81 -9.66
CA GLU A 385 -33.28 12.78 -9.08
C GLU A 385 -31.92 12.72 -9.77
N GLU A 386 -31.31 13.89 -9.96
CA GLU A 386 -29.94 14.00 -10.47
C GLU A 386 -28.94 13.35 -9.51
N LYS A 387 -28.05 12.54 -10.08
CA LYS A 387 -27.05 11.76 -9.35
C LYS A 387 -25.66 12.33 -9.60
N ARG A 388 -24.92 12.53 -8.53
CA ARG A 388 -23.53 13.02 -8.51
C ARG A 388 -22.62 11.83 -8.74
N VAL A 389 -22.23 11.64 -9.98
CA VAL A 389 -21.41 10.51 -10.41
C VAL A 389 -20.01 11.01 -10.68
N VAL A 390 -19.04 10.33 -10.08
CA VAL A 390 -17.61 10.58 -10.32
C VAL A 390 -17.01 9.28 -10.81
N ARG A 391 -16.28 9.33 -11.92
CA ARG A 391 -15.52 8.21 -12.47
C ARG A 391 -14.04 8.57 -12.48
N ILE A 392 -13.24 7.68 -11.93
CA ILE A 392 -11.77 7.80 -11.89
C ILE A 392 -11.14 6.56 -12.50
N ARG A 393 -9.98 6.77 -13.13
CA ARG A 393 -9.18 5.66 -13.66
C ARG A 393 -8.70 4.75 -12.54
N SER A 394 -8.13 5.33 -11.49
CA SER A 394 -7.77 4.63 -10.26
C SER A 394 -7.60 5.61 -9.10
N THR A 395 -7.44 5.09 -7.89
CA THR A 395 -7.09 5.91 -6.71
C THR A 395 -5.62 6.30 -6.63
N LEU A 396 -4.81 5.96 -7.65
CA LEU A 396 -3.43 6.41 -7.78
C LEU A 396 -3.29 7.54 -8.81
N HIS A 397 -4.02 7.46 -9.93
CA HIS A 397 -3.98 8.43 -11.02
C HIS A 397 -5.21 9.33 -10.97
N LEU A 398 -5.07 10.50 -10.35
CA LEU A 398 -6.14 11.49 -10.15
C LEU A 398 -5.85 12.82 -10.84
N GLU A 399 -5.05 12.84 -11.92
CA GLU A 399 -4.83 14.04 -12.72
C GLU A 399 -6.11 14.46 -13.49
N THR A 400 -6.92 13.48 -13.86
CA THR A 400 -8.22 13.68 -14.50
C THR A 400 -9.30 12.78 -13.89
N CYS A 401 -10.55 13.22 -13.99
CA CYS A 401 -11.72 12.41 -13.68
C CYS A 401 -12.89 12.79 -14.58
N TRP A 402 -13.91 11.94 -14.65
CA TRP A 402 -15.16 12.23 -15.35
C TRP A 402 -16.28 12.44 -14.34
N VAL A 403 -17.09 13.47 -14.54
CA VAL A 403 -18.13 13.85 -13.59
C VAL A 403 -19.45 14.14 -14.29
N SER A 404 -20.57 13.84 -13.64
CA SER A 404 -21.89 14.19 -14.17
C SER A 404 -22.16 15.70 -14.05
N ASP A 405 -23.14 16.20 -14.81
CA ASP A 405 -23.63 17.59 -14.73
C ASP A 405 -23.94 18.03 -13.30
N ALA A 406 -24.52 17.14 -12.50
CA ALA A 406 -24.87 17.40 -11.10
C ALA A 406 -23.65 17.71 -10.20
N VAL A 407 -22.47 17.22 -10.58
CA VAL A 407 -21.19 17.56 -9.92
C VAL A 407 -20.66 18.89 -10.46
N LEU A 408 -20.71 19.11 -11.79
CA LEU A 408 -20.23 20.34 -12.42
C LEU A 408 -20.98 21.59 -11.95
N ALA A 409 -22.30 21.49 -11.80
CA ALA A 409 -23.16 22.59 -11.36
C ALA A 409 -22.84 23.09 -9.93
N ARG A 410 -22.01 22.36 -9.18
CA ARG A 410 -21.65 22.64 -7.79
C ARG A 410 -20.15 22.84 -7.56
N ARG A 411 -19.36 22.89 -8.64
CA ARG A 411 -17.91 23.07 -8.60
C ARG A 411 -17.50 24.51 -8.31
#